data_AF-A0A925HF35-F1
#
_entry.id   AF-A0A925HF35-F1
#
_cell.length_a   1.000
_cell.length_b   1.000
_cell.length_c   1.000
_cell.angle_alpha   90.00
_cell.angle_beta   90.00
_cell.angle_gamma   90.00
#
_symmetry.space_group_name_H-M   'P 1'
#
loop_
_entity.id
_entity.type
_entity.pdbx_description
1 polymer ?
#
loop_
_entity_poly.entity_id
_entity_poly.type
_entity_poly.pdbx_seq_one_letter_code
_entity_poly.pdbx_strand_id
1 'polypeptide(L)'
;MRAKLILSIIGGLLLGAVVAIAVFPQAREKLFPQQGAQQSSGKALIGGPFTLTEPTGKKVTDKDFRGRYMLVFFGFTACPDICPAGLQLMSAALGKIGAKANNVTPIFISVDPARDTPEKIAAYVKNFDDRLVGLTGTPDEVAAVAKAYRVFYEKTP
;
A
#
# COMPACT_ATOMS: atom_id res chain seq x y z
N MET A 1 -57.93 -19.76 12.87
CA MET A 1 -57.62 -18.81 13.97
C MET A 1 -56.13 -18.70 14.29
N ARG A 2 -55.34 -19.79 14.25
CA ARG A 2 -53.90 -19.76 14.58
C ARG A 2 -53.03 -18.91 13.64
N ALA A 3 -53.32 -18.88 12.33
CA ALA A 3 -52.52 -18.13 11.35
C ALA A 3 -52.58 -16.60 11.54
N LYS A 4 -53.74 -16.03 11.89
CA LYS A 4 -53.87 -14.58 12.16
C LYS A 4 -53.09 -14.18 13.42
N LEU A 5 -53.10 -15.03 14.44
CA LEU A 5 -52.32 -14.81 15.66
C LEU A 5 -50.81 -14.85 15.39
N ILE A 6 -50.36 -15.80 14.57
CA ILE A 6 -48.95 -15.94 14.17
C ILE A 6 -48.49 -14.72 13.36
N LEU A 7 -49.29 -14.24 12.40
CA LEU A 7 -48.96 -13.03 11.63
C LEU A 7 -48.84 -11.79 12.51
N SER A 8 -49.74 -11.60 13.49
CA SER A 8 -49.70 -10.45 14.39
C SER A 8 -48.46 -10.48 15.29
N ILE A 9 -48.06 -11.67 15.78
CA ILE A 9 -46.84 -11.83 16.60
C ILE A 9 -45.60 -11.51 15.78
N ILE A 10 -45.49 -12.05 14.55
CA ILE A 10 -44.35 -11.78 13.66
C ILE A 10 -44.29 -10.28 13.32
N GLY A 11 -45.43 -9.66 13.00
CA GLY A 11 -45.52 -8.24 12.72
C GLY A 11 -45.06 -7.37 13.90
N GLY A 12 -45.49 -7.70 15.11
CA GLY A 12 -45.06 -7.00 16.33
C GLY A 12 -43.57 -7.15 16.62
N LEU A 13 -43.01 -8.34 16.37
CA LEU A 13 -41.58 -8.63 16.61
C LEU A 13 -40.68 -7.93 15.58
N LEU A 14 -41.10 -7.91 14.30
CA LEU A 14 -40.41 -7.15 13.25
C LEU A 14 -40.44 -5.66 13.52
N LEU A 15 -41.60 -5.12 13.90
CA LEU A 15 -41.73 -3.69 14.22
C LEU A 15 -40.89 -3.33 15.44
N GLY A 16 -40.90 -4.16 16.49
CA GLY A 16 -40.06 -3.99 17.68
C GLY A 16 -38.57 -4.00 17.37
N ALA A 17 -38.11 -4.90 16.49
CA ALA A 17 -36.72 -4.94 16.05
C ALA A 17 -36.33 -3.69 15.25
N VAL A 18 -37.19 -3.22 14.35
CA VAL A 18 -36.96 -1.99 13.56
C VAL A 18 -36.88 -0.76 14.48
N VAL A 19 -37.78 -0.65 15.45
CA VAL A 19 -37.78 0.44 16.44
C VAL A 19 -36.53 0.36 17.34
N ALA A 20 -36.16 -0.83 17.79
CA ALA A 20 -34.96 -1.02 18.60
C ALA A 20 -33.69 -0.62 17.82
N ILE A 21 -33.60 -0.96 16.54
CA ILE A 21 -32.52 -0.52 15.66
C ILE A 21 -32.58 1.00 15.48
N ALA A 22 -33.75 1.61 15.30
CA ALA A 22 -33.84 3.06 15.09
C ALA A 22 -33.41 3.87 16.33
N VAL A 23 -33.79 3.41 17.53
CA VAL A 23 -33.67 4.16 18.80
C VAL A 23 -32.37 3.85 19.55
N PHE A 24 -31.84 2.63 19.46
CA PHE A 24 -30.63 2.23 20.20
C PHE A 24 -29.40 2.19 19.29
N PRO A 25 -28.54 3.24 19.29
CA PRO A 25 -27.36 3.29 18.44
C PRO A 25 -26.39 2.13 18.69
N GLN A 26 -26.32 1.62 19.93
CA GLN A 26 -25.52 0.44 20.28
C GLN A 26 -26.03 -0.85 19.61
N ALA A 27 -27.35 -0.98 19.39
CA ALA A 27 -27.90 -2.11 18.65
C ALA A 27 -27.53 -2.02 17.17
N ARG A 28 -27.62 -0.81 16.59
CA ARG A 28 -27.20 -0.54 15.20
C ARG A 28 -25.73 -0.88 14.97
N GLU A 29 -24.85 -0.49 15.88
CA GLU A 29 -23.41 -0.71 15.75
C GLU A 29 -23.03 -2.20 15.84
N LYS A 30 -23.71 -2.98 16.69
CA LYS A 30 -23.51 -4.43 16.76
C LYS A 30 -24.10 -5.18 15.57
N LEU A 31 -25.26 -4.74 15.06
CA LEU A 31 -25.97 -5.38 13.94
C LEU A 31 -25.41 -4.98 12.58
N PHE A 32 -24.92 -3.76 12.46
CA PHE A 32 -24.31 -3.18 11.27
C PHE A 32 -22.97 -2.56 11.66
N PRO A 33 -21.95 -3.38 11.98
CA PRO A 33 -20.61 -2.88 12.22
C PRO A 33 -20.18 -2.13 10.97
N GLN A 34 -19.99 -0.82 11.10
CA GLN A 34 -19.47 0.00 10.02
C GLN A 34 -18.07 -0.52 9.71
N GLN A 35 -17.95 -1.28 8.63
CA GLN A 35 -16.66 -1.63 8.08
C GLN A 35 -16.00 -0.32 7.64
N GLY A 36 -15.13 0.20 8.52
CA GLY A 36 -14.20 1.29 8.31
C GLY A 36 -14.71 2.37 7.35
N ALA A 37 -15.39 3.39 7.89
CA ALA A 37 -15.33 4.69 7.25
C ALA A 37 -13.84 5.01 7.08
N GLN A 38 -13.34 4.82 5.85
CA GLN A 38 -11.95 5.06 5.53
C GLN A 38 -11.74 6.56 5.69
N GLN A 39 -11.26 6.95 6.87
CA GLN A 39 -10.92 8.32 7.20
C GLN A 39 -9.68 8.68 6.39
N SER A 40 -9.87 8.94 5.10
CA SER A 40 -8.88 9.64 4.29
C SER A 40 -9.01 11.11 4.62
N SER A 41 -8.23 11.57 5.60
CA SER A 41 -8.12 12.98 5.92
C SER A 41 -7.36 13.71 4.80
N GLY A 42 -8.10 14.27 3.84
CA GLY A 42 -7.56 15.16 2.82
C GLY A 42 -6.79 14.50 1.67
N LYS A 43 -6.21 15.34 0.80
CA LYS A 43 -5.33 14.92 -0.30
C LYS A 43 -3.96 14.57 0.27
N ALA A 44 -3.47 13.37 -0.01
CA ALA A 44 -2.11 12.98 0.37
C ALA A 44 -1.11 14.00 -0.19
N LEU A 45 -0.33 14.61 0.71
CA LEU A 45 0.72 15.58 0.36
C LEU A 45 2.04 14.90 -0.02
N ILE A 46 2.08 13.57 0.06
CA ILE A 46 3.21 12.70 -0.26
C ILE A 46 2.91 12.02 -1.59
N GLY A 47 3.91 12.01 -2.48
CA GLY A 47 3.84 11.40 -3.79
C GLY A 47 3.74 12.44 -4.91
N GLY A 48 3.80 11.95 -6.14
CA GLY A 48 3.79 12.77 -7.34
C GLY A 48 4.24 11.94 -8.54
N PRO A 49 4.11 12.50 -9.75
CA PRO A 49 4.63 11.84 -10.93
C PRO A 49 6.14 11.66 -10.81
N PHE A 50 6.62 10.54 -11.31
CA PHE A 50 8.05 10.28 -11.45
C PHE A 50 8.32 9.66 -12.82
N THR A 51 9.55 9.78 -13.27
CA THR A 51 10.10 9.02 -14.39
C THR A 51 11.42 8.44 -13.90
N LEU A 52 11.51 7.12 -13.87
CA LEU A 52 12.67 6.37 -13.41
C LEU A 52 13.00 5.29 -14.45
N THR A 53 14.08 4.56 -14.19
CA THR A 53 14.64 3.53 -15.06
C THR A 53 14.54 2.20 -14.34
N GLU A 54 13.94 1.21 -15.00
CA GLU A 54 13.91 -0.17 -14.52
C GLU A 54 15.17 -0.93 -14.99
N PRO A 55 15.44 -2.15 -14.49
CA PRO A 55 16.62 -2.94 -14.82
C PRO A 55 16.84 -3.22 -16.31
N THR A 56 15.78 -3.22 -17.10
CA THR A 56 15.84 -3.46 -18.55
C THR A 56 16.36 -2.24 -19.33
N GLY A 57 16.61 -1.11 -18.65
CA GLY A 57 16.92 0.18 -19.26
C GLY A 57 15.67 0.97 -19.70
N LYS A 58 14.48 0.37 -19.61
CA LYS A 58 13.22 1.05 -19.94
C LYS A 58 12.91 2.14 -18.93
N LYS A 59 12.44 3.29 -19.43
CA LYS A 59 11.85 4.34 -18.60
C LYS A 59 10.43 3.96 -18.18
N VAL A 60 10.15 4.12 -16.88
CA VAL A 60 8.85 3.87 -16.26
C VAL A 60 8.40 5.06 -15.44
N THR A 61 7.11 5.16 -15.22
CA THR A 61 6.44 6.26 -14.54
C THR A 61 5.49 5.76 -13.47
N ASP A 62 4.96 6.66 -12.63
CA ASP A 62 3.90 6.33 -11.66
C ASP A 62 2.68 5.67 -12.31
N LYS A 63 2.42 6.00 -13.59
CA LYS A 63 1.27 5.51 -14.35
C LYS A 63 1.37 4.02 -14.65
N ASP A 64 2.59 3.51 -14.82
CA ASP A 64 2.84 2.09 -15.14
C ASP A 64 2.49 1.17 -13.97
N PHE A 65 2.35 1.73 -12.76
CA PHE A 65 2.03 1.00 -11.54
C PHE A 65 0.58 1.19 -11.07
N ARG A 66 -0.22 2.00 -11.79
CA ARG A 66 -1.64 2.24 -11.44
C ARG A 66 -2.47 0.97 -11.56
N GLY A 67 -3.54 0.90 -10.77
CA GLY A 67 -4.40 -0.29 -10.66
C GLY A 67 -3.92 -1.31 -9.63
N ARG A 68 -2.71 -1.14 -9.08
CA ARG A 68 -2.20 -1.83 -7.89
C ARG A 68 -1.77 -0.81 -6.84
N TYR A 69 -1.70 -1.23 -5.59
CA TYR A 69 -1.10 -0.44 -4.53
C TYR A 69 0.41 -0.43 -4.70
N MET A 70 1.06 0.73 -4.61
CA MET A 70 2.51 0.82 -4.59
C MET A 70 3.00 0.77 -3.14
N LEU A 71 3.92 -0.15 -2.85
CA LEU A 71 4.64 -0.18 -1.57
C LEU A 71 6.08 0.23 -1.82
N VAL A 72 6.35 1.53 -1.66
CA VAL A 72 7.62 2.15 -2.05
C VAL A 72 8.59 2.20 -0.88
N PHE A 73 9.83 1.77 -1.11
CA PHE A 73 10.96 1.89 -0.19
C PHE A 73 12.10 2.62 -0.87
N PHE A 74 12.61 3.67 -0.22
CA PHE A 74 13.79 4.41 -0.68
C PHE A 74 15.03 3.94 0.06
N GLY A 75 16.11 3.63 -0.65
CA GLY A 75 17.35 3.14 -0.06
C GLY A 75 18.50 3.13 -1.05
N PHE A 76 19.57 2.39 -0.77
CA PHE A 76 20.68 2.19 -1.70
C PHE A 76 21.29 0.81 -1.44
N THR A 77 21.90 0.20 -2.46
CA THR A 77 22.31 -1.22 -2.39
C THR A 77 23.51 -1.47 -1.47
N ALA A 78 24.33 -0.45 -1.20
CA ALA A 78 25.51 -0.54 -0.33
C ALA A 78 25.20 -0.30 1.16
N CYS A 79 23.92 -0.17 1.51
CA CYS A 79 23.46 0.08 2.87
C CYS A 79 23.58 -1.19 3.72
N PRO A 80 24.43 -1.20 4.77
CA PRO A 80 24.84 -2.45 5.42
C PRO A 80 23.72 -3.11 6.24
N ASP A 81 22.84 -2.33 6.89
CA ASP A 81 21.93 -2.87 7.92
C ASP A 81 20.46 -2.57 7.66
N ILE A 82 20.06 -1.29 7.65
CA ILE A 82 18.63 -0.91 7.68
C ILE A 82 17.88 -1.20 6.38
N CYS A 83 18.57 -1.12 5.23
CA CYS A 83 17.96 -1.35 3.93
C CYS A 83 17.66 -2.84 3.70
N PRO A 84 18.60 -3.79 3.94
CA PRO A 84 18.27 -5.20 3.85
C PRO A 84 17.20 -5.61 4.88
N ALA A 85 17.26 -5.09 6.11
CA ALA A 85 16.22 -5.35 7.11
C ALA A 85 14.83 -4.84 6.68
N GLY A 86 14.77 -3.65 6.09
CA GLY A 86 13.52 -3.06 5.57
C GLY A 86 12.91 -3.89 4.43
N LEU A 87 13.72 -4.37 3.50
CA LEU A 87 13.25 -5.22 2.40
C LEU A 87 12.82 -6.61 2.87
N GLN A 88 13.50 -7.19 3.85
CA GLN A 88 13.07 -8.43 4.49
C GLN A 88 11.72 -8.27 5.19
N LEU A 89 11.53 -7.18 5.93
CA LEU A 89 10.25 -6.87 6.57
C LEU A 89 9.13 -6.69 5.54
N MET A 90 9.42 -6.01 4.42
CA MET A 90 8.48 -5.85 3.32
C MET A 90 8.07 -7.19 2.72
N SER A 91 9.04 -8.06 2.38
CA SER A 91 8.79 -9.40 1.85
C SER A 91 7.96 -10.24 2.83
N ALA A 92 8.32 -10.23 4.13
CA ALA A 92 7.57 -10.93 5.16
C ALA A 92 6.12 -10.41 5.30
N ALA A 93 5.90 -9.10 5.20
CA ALA A 93 4.56 -8.52 5.23
C ALA A 93 3.71 -8.95 4.03
N LEU A 94 4.31 -8.96 2.83
CA LEU A 94 3.65 -9.44 1.61
C LEU A 94 3.33 -10.95 1.69
N GLY A 95 4.20 -11.76 2.28
CA GLY A 95 3.94 -13.16 2.55
C GLY A 95 2.75 -13.36 3.49
N LYS A 96 2.65 -12.56 4.57
CA LYS A 96 1.56 -12.64 5.57
C LYS A 96 0.18 -12.34 5.00
N ILE A 97 0.07 -11.44 4.02
CA ILE A 97 -1.22 -11.10 3.40
C ILE A 97 -1.62 -12.06 2.26
N GLY A 98 -0.76 -13.03 1.92
CA GLY A 98 -1.03 -14.10 0.95
C GLY A 98 -1.44 -13.56 -0.42
N ALA A 99 -2.52 -14.12 -1.00
CA ALA A 99 -3.01 -13.75 -2.32
C ALA A 99 -3.35 -12.25 -2.49
N LYS A 100 -3.64 -11.52 -1.40
CA LYS A 100 -3.88 -10.07 -1.46
C LYS A 100 -2.64 -9.29 -1.91
N ALA A 101 -1.44 -9.86 -1.73
CA ALA A 101 -0.21 -9.25 -2.21
C ALA A 101 -0.14 -9.11 -3.73
N ASN A 102 -0.97 -9.84 -4.50
CA ASN A 102 -1.05 -9.67 -5.96
C ASN A 102 -1.60 -8.28 -6.36
N ASN A 103 -2.27 -7.59 -5.44
CA ASN A 103 -2.73 -6.23 -5.63
C ASN A 103 -1.70 -5.18 -5.20
N VAL A 104 -0.49 -5.60 -4.78
CA VAL A 104 0.59 -4.74 -4.30
C VAL A 104 1.80 -4.89 -5.20
N THR A 105 2.37 -3.77 -5.65
CA THR A 105 3.68 -3.74 -6.30
C THR A 105 4.69 -3.20 -5.31
N PRO A 106 5.58 -4.03 -4.75
CA PRO A 106 6.69 -3.55 -3.94
C PRO A 106 7.76 -2.93 -4.83
N ILE A 107 8.18 -1.72 -4.50
CA ILE A 107 9.09 -0.91 -5.32
C ILE A 107 10.24 -0.43 -4.45
N PHE A 108 11.46 -0.78 -4.84
CA PHE A 108 12.68 -0.22 -4.27
C PHE A 108 13.19 0.90 -5.18
N ILE A 109 13.33 2.12 -4.67
CA ILE A 109 13.90 3.26 -5.39
C ILE A 109 15.27 3.57 -4.80
N SER A 110 16.33 3.48 -5.62
CA SER A 110 17.65 3.89 -5.19
C SER A 110 17.76 5.42 -5.07
N VAL A 111 18.32 5.89 -3.95
CA VAL A 111 18.69 7.31 -3.73
C VAL A 111 20.16 7.60 -4.11
N ASP A 112 20.86 6.61 -4.65
CA ASP A 112 22.29 6.67 -4.96
C ASP A 112 22.61 6.22 -6.40
N PRO A 113 22.12 6.97 -7.41
CA PRO A 113 22.22 6.58 -8.81
C PRO A 113 23.66 6.54 -9.35
N ALA A 114 24.63 7.09 -8.62
CA ALA A 114 26.04 7.05 -9.00
C ALA A 114 26.69 5.67 -8.75
N ARG A 115 26.21 4.91 -7.76
CA ARG A 115 26.76 3.59 -7.40
C ARG A 115 25.78 2.44 -7.67
N ASP A 116 24.50 2.75 -7.84
CA ASP A 116 23.44 1.77 -8.04
C ASP A 116 22.95 1.76 -9.50
N THR A 117 23.60 0.92 -10.32
CA THR A 117 23.16 0.68 -11.70
C THR A 117 21.88 -0.16 -11.74
N PRO A 118 21.10 -0.10 -12.84
CA PRO A 118 19.88 -0.90 -12.98
C PRO A 118 20.12 -2.41 -12.76
N GLU A 119 21.24 -2.94 -13.25
CA GLU A 119 21.60 -4.37 -13.10
C GLU A 119 21.94 -4.72 -11.65
N LYS A 120 22.69 -3.86 -10.96
CA LYS A 120 23.06 -4.06 -9.55
C LYS A 120 21.83 -4.05 -8.66
N ILE A 121 20.91 -3.11 -8.90
CA ILE A 121 19.64 -3.04 -8.19
C ILE A 121 18.80 -4.29 -8.44
N ALA A 122 18.72 -4.76 -9.69
CA ALA A 122 17.96 -5.95 -10.04
C ALA A 122 18.48 -7.19 -9.31
N ALA A 123 19.80 -7.37 -9.27
CA ALA A 123 20.43 -8.45 -8.51
C ALA A 123 20.17 -8.32 -7.01
N TYR A 124 20.22 -7.09 -6.49
CA TYR A 124 19.97 -6.81 -5.07
C TYR A 124 18.55 -7.16 -4.65
N VAL A 125 17.53 -6.65 -5.35
CA VAL A 125 16.12 -6.82 -4.95
C VAL A 125 15.62 -8.26 -5.09
N LYS A 126 16.17 -9.02 -6.05
CA LYS A 126 15.86 -10.45 -6.23
C LYS A 126 16.21 -11.32 -5.03
N ASN A 127 17.12 -10.88 -4.16
CA ASN A 127 17.47 -11.62 -2.95
C ASN A 127 16.36 -11.56 -1.87
N PHE A 128 15.33 -10.72 -2.04
CA PHE A 128 14.30 -10.49 -1.02
C PHE A 128 12.92 -10.96 -1.45
N ASP A 129 12.50 -10.67 -2.68
CA ASP A 129 11.19 -11.06 -3.21
C ASP A 129 11.16 -10.93 -4.74
N ASP A 130 10.67 -11.93 -5.46
CA ASP A 130 10.56 -11.90 -6.93
C ASP A 130 9.61 -10.81 -7.46
N ARG A 131 8.70 -10.31 -6.61
CA ARG A 131 7.76 -9.23 -6.97
C ARG A 131 8.39 -7.85 -6.87
N LEU A 132 9.56 -7.71 -6.24
CA LEU A 132 10.21 -6.41 -6.04
C LEU A 132 10.68 -5.83 -7.38
N VAL A 133 10.19 -4.63 -7.66
CA VAL A 133 10.67 -3.81 -8.78
C VAL A 133 11.72 -2.86 -8.24
N GLY A 134 12.94 -2.95 -8.78
CA GLY A 134 14.02 -2.03 -8.44
C GLY A 134 14.14 -0.90 -9.47
N LEU A 135 14.18 0.35 -9.01
CA LEU A 135 14.22 1.54 -9.86
C LEU A 135 15.40 2.44 -9.49
N THR A 136 15.95 3.09 -10.50
CA THR A 136 16.97 4.16 -10.38
C THR A 136 16.75 5.22 -11.45
N GLY A 137 17.66 6.16 -11.64
CA GLY A 137 17.56 7.17 -12.67
C GLY A 137 18.80 8.03 -12.76
N THR A 138 18.70 9.15 -13.45
CA THR A 138 19.70 10.21 -13.32
C THR A 138 19.63 10.83 -11.92
N PRO A 139 20.70 11.51 -11.45
CA PRO A 139 20.65 12.27 -10.20
C PRO A 139 19.44 13.21 -10.09
N ASP A 140 19.08 13.87 -11.20
CA ASP A 140 17.93 14.78 -11.24
C ASP A 140 16.59 14.05 -11.12
N GLU A 141 16.44 12.90 -11.80
CA GLU A 141 15.23 12.06 -11.69
C GLU A 141 15.04 11.55 -10.26
N VAL A 142 16.11 11.09 -9.62
CA VAL A 142 16.11 10.60 -8.24
C VAL A 142 15.81 11.74 -7.26
N ALA A 143 16.42 12.91 -7.44
CA ALA A 143 16.13 14.09 -6.60
C ALA A 143 14.67 14.54 -6.75
N ALA A 144 14.12 14.51 -7.97
CA ALA A 144 12.73 14.89 -8.23
C ALA A 144 11.74 13.94 -7.53
N VAL A 145 11.93 12.61 -7.64
CA VAL A 145 11.05 11.65 -6.96
C VAL A 145 11.23 11.70 -5.44
N ALA A 146 12.45 11.84 -4.93
CA ALA A 146 12.68 11.99 -3.49
C ALA A 146 11.93 13.22 -2.95
N LYS A 147 12.01 14.36 -3.65
CA LYS A 147 11.26 15.57 -3.29
C LYS A 147 9.74 15.36 -3.32
N ALA A 148 9.21 14.73 -4.38
CA ALA A 148 7.78 14.46 -4.49
C ALA A 148 7.26 13.56 -3.36
N TYR A 149 8.06 12.58 -2.94
CA TYR A 149 7.75 11.67 -1.85
C TYR A 149 8.22 12.16 -0.47
N ARG A 150 8.75 13.39 -0.39
CA ARG A 150 9.29 14.02 0.83
C ARG A 150 10.36 13.19 1.53
N VAL A 151 11.17 12.49 0.75
CA VAL A 151 12.31 11.70 1.23
C VAL A 151 13.54 12.59 1.27
N PHE A 152 14.15 12.65 2.46
CA PHE A 152 15.47 13.23 2.63
C PHE A 152 16.52 12.15 2.41
N TYR A 153 17.57 12.49 1.67
CA TYR A 153 18.77 11.68 1.54
C TYR A 153 19.97 12.62 1.41
N GLU A 154 21.11 12.17 1.90
CA GLU A 154 22.35 12.93 1.83
C GLU A 154 23.46 11.98 1.38
N LYS A 155 24.28 12.46 0.44
CA LYS A 155 25.45 11.71 0.01
C LYS A 155 26.52 11.84 1.08
N THR A 156 26.82 10.74 1.74
CA THR A 156 27.98 10.64 2.62
C THR A 156 29.25 10.47 1.77
N PRO A 157 30.36 11.16 2.10
CA PRO A 157 31.65 11.06 1.40
C PRO A 157 32.19 9.64 1.29
#